data_AF-A0AAW3GLU5-F1
#
_entry.id   AF-A0AAW3GLU5-F1
#
_cell.length_a   1.000
_cell.length_b   1.000
_cell.length_c   1.000
_cell.angle_alpha   90.00
_cell.angle_beta   90.00
_cell.angle_gamma   90.00
#
_symmetry.space_group_name_H-M   'P 1'
#
loop_
_entity.id
_entity.type
_entity.pdbx_description
1 polymer ?
#
loop_
_entity_poly.entity_id
_entity_poly.type
_entity_poly.pdbx_seq_one_letter_code
_entity_poly.pdbx_strand_id
1 'polypeptide(L)'
;MEERFKKRLQDDISHHFSHQSLILSILLIGLFLVFSLAPQQIGLYQDLKAVEHSYHQLIRQNKALLTELNQHILTKFVNHQLSSSDLSKQYYHLRNRSQSQSELLVFDANSHMLFASNQHLGNFFRNAVYMTEVLKKARQRSSFLRISMDNEEGHY
;
A
#
# COMPACT_ATOMS: atom_id res chain seq x y z
N MET A 1 -65.17 -23.06 -39.13
CA MET A 1 -64.95 -22.31 -37.86
C MET A 1 -63.76 -22.84 -37.07
N GLU A 2 -63.53 -24.15 -37.05
CA GLU A 2 -62.38 -24.79 -36.37
C GLU A 2 -61.00 -24.28 -36.80
N GLU A 3 -60.75 -24.10 -38.10
CA GLU A 3 -59.42 -23.67 -38.57
C GLU A 3 -59.05 -22.25 -38.12
N ARG A 4 -60.04 -21.35 -38.04
CA ARG A 4 -59.81 -19.98 -37.52
C ARG A 4 -59.56 -19.98 -36.01
N PHE A 5 -60.14 -20.93 -35.28
CA PHE A 5 -59.91 -21.10 -33.85
C PHE A 5 -58.52 -21.70 -33.59
N LYS A 6 -58.14 -22.77 -34.29
CA LYS A 6 -56.81 -23.39 -34.21
C LYS A 6 -55.69 -22.39 -34.55
N LYS A 7 -55.87 -21.57 -35.59
CA LYS A 7 -54.88 -20.58 -36.01
C LYS A 7 -54.70 -19.46 -34.97
N ARG A 8 -55.80 -18.94 -34.41
CA ARG A 8 -55.74 -17.98 -33.30
C ARG A 8 -55.09 -18.56 -32.05
N LEU A 9 -55.38 -19.81 -31.71
CA LEU A 9 -54.80 -20.50 -30.56
C LEU A 9 -53.29 -20.74 -30.74
N GLN A 10 -52.86 -21.07 -31.96
CA GLN A 10 -51.45 -21.25 -32.30
C GLN A 10 -50.68 -19.93 -32.27
N ASP A 11 -51.26 -18.84 -32.78
CA ASP A 11 -50.65 -17.51 -32.72
C ASP A 11 -50.52 -17.03 -31.27
N ASP A 12 -51.55 -17.20 -30.43
CA ASP A 12 -51.52 -16.83 -29.00
C ASP A 12 -50.48 -17.62 -28.22
N ILE A 13 -50.42 -18.95 -28.41
CA ILE A 13 -49.42 -19.80 -27.77
C ILE A 13 -48.02 -19.39 -28.22
N SER A 14 -47.80 -19.16 -29.52
CA SER A 14 -46.47 -18.77 -30.02
C SER A 14 -46.04 -17.41 -29.48
N HIS A 15 -46.97 -16.45 -29.39
CA HIS A 15 -46.66 -15.10 -28.95
C HIS A 15 -46.39 -15.06 -27.44
N HIS A 16 -47.18 -15.79 -26.63
CA HIS A 16 -46.94 -15.93 -25.20
C HIS A 16 -45.67 -16.72 -24.89
N PHE A 17 -45.37 -17.80 -25.63
CA PHE A 17 -44.09 -18.52 -25.49
C PHE A 17 -42.91 -17.62 -25.86
N SER A 18 -43.02 -16.85 -26.93
CA SER A 18 -41.97 -15.92 -27.37
C SER A 18 -41.72 -14.82 -26.33
N HIS A 19 -42.76 -14.28 -25.70
CA HIS A 19 -42.62 -13.29 -24.63
C HIS A 19 -42.02 -13.90 -23.36
N GLN A 20 -42.49 -15.07 -22.94
CA GLN A 20 -41.93 -15.78 -21.79
C GLN A 20 -40.46 -16.15 -22.01
N SER A 21 -40.09 -16.62 -23.21
CA SER A 21 -38.70 -16.92 -23.54
C SER A 21 -37.82 -15.66 -23.56
N LEU A 22 -38.37 -14.52 -24.00
CA LEU A 22 -37.64 -13.25 -24.02
C LEU A 22 -37.41 -12.72 -22.61
N ILE A 23 -38.43 -12.76 -21.74
CA ILE A 23 -38.31 -12.40 -20.32
C ILE A 23 -37.29 -13.31 -19.62
N LEU A 24 -37.38 -14.63 -19.85
CA LEU A 24 -36.45 -15.60 -19.28
C LEU A 24 -35.01 -15.34 -19.75
N SER A 25 -34.82 -14.99 -21.03
CA SER A 25 -33.50 -14.68 -21.59
C SER A 25 -32.89 -13.42 -20.96
N ILE A 26 -33.67 -12.36 -20.78
CA ILE A 26 -33.22 -11.13 -20.10
C ILE A 26 -32.84 -11.43 -18.64
N LEU A 27 -33.67 -12.23 -17.95
CA LEU A 27 -33.42 -12.62 -16.56
C LEU A 27 -32.13 -13.44 -16.46
N LEU A 28 -31.91 -14.41 -17.35
CA LEU A 28 -30.68 -15.21 -17.41
C LEU A 28 -29.44 -14.36 -17.72
N ILE A 29 -29.54 -13.39 -18.64
CA ILE A 29 -28.43 -12.47 -18.93
C ILE A 29 -28.11 -11.60 -17.70
N GLY A 30 -29.13 -11.06 -17.03
CA GLY A 30 -28.96 -10.30 -15.80
C GLY A 30 -28.31 -11.14 -14.70
N LEU A 31 -28.78 -12.37 -14.52
CA LEU A 31 -28.23 -13.33 -13.57
C LEU A 31 -26.76 -13.64 -13.90
N PHE A 32 -26.46 -13.90 -15.18
CA PHE A 32 -25.11 -14.16 -15.66
C PHE A 32 -24.17 -12.98 -15.39
N LEU A 33 -24.60 -11.75 -15.65
CA LEU A 33 -23.81 -10.55 -15.36
C LEU A 33 -23.52 -10.40 -13.86
N VAL A 34 -24.52 -10.61 -13.01
CA VAL A 34 -24.35 -10.56 -11.54
C VAL A 34 -23.39 -11.64 -11.07
N PHE A 35 -23.59 -12.89 -11.49
CA PHE A 35 -22.71 -14.00 -11.11
C PHE A 35 -21.31 -13.92 -11.72
N SER A 36 -21.15 -13.22 -12.85
CA SER A 36 -19.84 -12.97 -13.45
C SER A 36 -19.09 -11.85 -12.73
N LEU A 37 -19.76 -10.74 -12.42
CA LEU A 37 -19.12 -9.52 -11.88
C LEU A 37 -18.99 -9.53 -10.35
N ALA A 38 -19.98 -10.06 -9.61
CA ALA A 38 -19.98 -10.00 -8.15
C ALA A 38 -18.79 -10.76 -7.52
N PRO A 39 -18.43 -11.99 -7.95
CA PRO A 39 -17.27 -12.69 -7.41
C PRO A 39 -15.96 -11.94 -7.69
N GLN A 40 -15.84 -11.30 -8.86
CA GLN A 40 -14.66 -10.52 -9.24
C GLN A 40 -14.50 -9.30 -8.32
N GLN A 41 -15.58 -8.57 -8.06
CA GLN A 41 -15.53 -7.40 -7.16
C GLN A 41 -15.26 -7.79 -5.71
N ILE A 42 -15.87 -8.88 -5.22
CA ILE A 42 -15.64 -9.38 -3.87
C ILE A 42 -14.19 -9.85 -3.72
N GLY A 43 -13.66 -10.59 -4.70
CA GLY A 43 -12.25 -11.01 -4.72
C GLY A 43 -11.29 -9.83 -4.69
N LEU A 44 -11.47 -8.87 -5.59
CA LEU A 44 -10.64 -7.66 -5.65
C LEU A 44 -10.67 -6.86 -4.34
N TYR A 45 -11.83 -6.76 -3.70
CA TYR A 45 -11.95 -6.08 -2.41
C TYR A 45 -11.21 -6.80 -1.28
N GLN A 46 -11.31 -8.13 -1.24
CA GLN A 46 -10.58 -8.94 -0.25
C GLN A 46 -9.07 -8.85 -0.47
N ASP A 47 -8.62 -8.93 -1.71
CA ASP A 47 -7.21 -8.80 -2.08
C ASP A 47 -6.67 -7.41 -1.69
N LEU A 48 -7.43 -6.35 -1.99
CA LEU A 48 -7.05 -4.98 -1.63
C LEU A 48 -6.93 -4.82 -0.11
N LYS A 49 -7.89 -5.34 0.64
CA LYS A 49 -7.86 -5.31 2.12
C LYS A 49 -6.70 -6.11 2.69
N ALA A 50 -6.39 -7.28 2.11
CA ALA A 50 -5.27 -8.09 2.54
C ALA A 50 -3.94 -7.34 2.32
N VAL A 51 -3.77 -6.74 1.13
CA VAL A 51 -2.59 -5.92 0.81
C VAL A 51 -2.49 -4.70 1.73
N GLU A 52 -3.59 -4.01 1.98
CA GLU A 52 -3.63 -2.86 2.89
C GLU A 52 -3.21 -3.27 4.32
N HIS A 53 -3.73 -4.39 4.81
CA HIS A 53 -3.38 -4.91 6.13
C HIS A 53 -1.90 -5.25 6.22
N SER A 54 -1.37 -6.00 5.25
CA SER A 54 0.05 -6.34 5.16
C SER A 54 0.93 -5.09 5.07
N TYR A 55 0.52 -4.09 4.29
CA TYR A 55 1.24 -2.82 4.16
C TYR A 55 1.28 -2.05 5.48
N HIS A 56 0.16 -1.95 6.19
CA HIS A 56 0.11 -1.30 7.50
C HIS A 56 0.93 -2.04 8.56
N GLN A 57 0.90 -3.37 8.54
CA GLN A 57 1.74 -4.19 9.42
C GLN A 57 3.23 -3.93 9.15
N LEU A 58 3.64 -3.91 7.89
CA LEU A 58 5.01 -3.62 7.47
C LEU A 58 5.47 -2.23 7.92
N ILE A 59 4.61 -1.20 7.76
CA ILE A 59 4.91 0.15 8.27
C ILE A 59 5.11 0.12 9.79
N ARG A 60 4.23 -0.55 10.54
CA ARG A 60 4.32 -0.61 12.01
C ARG A 60 5.61 -1.28 12.45
N GLN A 61 5.95 -2.43 11.87
CA GLN A 61 7.20 -3.15 12.16
C GLN A 61 8.43 -2.30 11.86
N ASN A 62 8.45 -1.62 10.71
CA ASN A 62 9.58 -0.76 10.34
C ASN A 62 9.69 0.49 11.22
N LYS A 63 8.56 1.08 11.65
CA LYS A 63 8.58 2.20 12.62
C LYS A 63 9.10 1.76 13.99
N ALA A 64 8.72 0.57 14.45
CA ALA A 64 9.22 0.01 15.70
C ALA A 64 10.74 -0.24 15.61
N LEU A 65 11.19 -0.91 14.53
CA LEU A 65 12.60 -1.15 14.26
C LEU A 65 13.41 0.16 14.22
N LEU A 66 12.92 1.18 13.52
CA LEU A 66 13.59 2.48 13.42
C LEU A 66 13.67 3.19 14.78
N THR A 67 12.61 3.11 15.58
CA THR A 67 12.59 3.69 16.94
C THR A 67 13.66 3.04 17.82
N GLU A 68 13.72 1.70 17.82
CA GLU A 68 14.70 0.93 18.62
C GLU A 68 16.13 1.21 18.16
N LEU A 69 16.37 1.27 16.84
CA LEU A 69 17.65 1.65 16.27
C LEU A 69 18.07 3.06 16.68
N ASN A 70 17.17 4.03 16.61
CA ASN A 70 17.47 5.42 16.91
C ASN A 70 17.80 5.63 18.40
N GLN A 71 17.07 4.97 19.30
CA GLN A 71 17.26 5.11 20.74
C GLN A 71 18.57 4.48 21.23
N HIS A 72 18.98 3.34 20.67
CA HIS A 72 20.04 2.52 21.28
C HIS A 72 21.33 2.38 20.46
N ILE A 73 21.26 2.50 19.13
CA ILE A 73 22.32 2.03 18.23
C ILE A 73 22.83 3.15 17.31
N LEU A 74 21.94 3.85 16.60
CA LEU A 74 22.32 4.87 15.62
C LEU A 74 23.00 6.06 16.28
N THR A 75 22.55 6.49 17.45
CA THR A 75 23.19 7.55 18.24
C THR A 75 24.63 7.19 18.60
N LYS A 76 24.89 5.95 19.02
CA LYS A 76 26.25 5.45 19.31
C LYS A 76 27.11 5.38 18.05
N PHE A 77 26.54 4.97 16.92
CA PHE A 77 27.25 4.93 15.64
C PHE A 77 27.64 6.33 15.15
N VAL A 78 26.70 7.29 15.15
CA VAL A 78 26.97 8.68 14.73
C VAL A 78 27.99 9.35 15.67
N ASN A 79 27.97 9.01 16.96
CA ASN A 79 28.95 9.49 17.94
C ASN A 79 30.28 8.71 17.90
N HIS A 80 30.52 7.88 16.88
CA HIS A 80 31.76 7.10 16.70
C HIS A 80 32.08 6.11 17.84
N GLN A 81 31.08 5.76 18.65
CA GLN A 81 31.20 4.78 19.75
C GLN A 81 30.92 3.35 19.27
N LEU A 82 30.42 3.19 18.05
CA LEU A 82 30.10 1.90 17.44
C LEU A 82 30.73 1.81 16.06
N SER A 83 31.41 0.70 15.76
CA SER A 83 31.98 0.45 14.44
C SER A 83 30.88 0.08 13.42
N SER A 84 31.15 0.26 12.12
CA SER A 84 30.22 -0.16 11.07
C SER A 84 29.94 -1.68 11.09
N SER A 85 30.93 -2.50 11.49
CA SER A 85 30.73 -3.95 11.63
C SER A 85 29.81 -4.30 12.79
N ASP A 86 29.92 -3.59 13.91
CA ASP A 86 29.05 -3.83 15.07
C ASP A 86 27.64 -3.30 14.84
N LEU A 87 27.51 -2.16 14.15
CA LEU A 87 26.22 -1.65 13.67
C LEU A 87 25.53 -2.69 12.79
N SER A 88 26.26 -3.28 11.82
CA SER A 88 25.71 -4.31 10.94
C SER A 88 25.20 -5.51 11.73
N LYS A 89 26.01 -6.07 12.64
CA LYS A 89 25.61 -7.20 13.47
C LYS A 89 24.35 -6.89 14.30
N GLN A 90 24.36 -5.78 15.04
CA GLN A 90 23.23 -5.40 15.89
C GLN A 90 21.96 -5.14 15.06
N TYR A 91 22.12 -4.51 13.89
CA TYR A 91 21.02 -4.31 12.95
C TYR A 91 20.42 -5.64 12.47
N TYR A 92 21.25 -6.59 12.03
CA TYR A 92 20.75 -7.89 11.57
C TYR A 92 20.05 -8.68 12.68
N HIS A 93 20.53 -8.61 13.93
CA HIS A 93 19.82 -9.21 15.06
C HIS A 93 18.43 -8.59 15.26
N LEU A 94 18.32 -7.26 15.21
CA LEU A 94 17.05 -6.55 15.36
C LEU A 94 16.10 -6.78 14.17
N ARG A 95 16.64 -6.76 12.96
CA ARG A 95 15.91 -7.06 11.72
C ARG A 95 15.27 -8.45 11.79
N ASN A 96 16.04 -9.46 12.22
CA ASN A 96 15.56 -10.83 12.33
C ASN A 96 14.49 -10.96 13.43
N ARG A 97 14.68 -10.32 14.58
CA ARG A 97 13.70 -10.30 15.68
C ARG A 97 12.39 -9.63 15.29
N SER A 98 12.46 -8.53 14.53
CA SER A 98 11.29 -7.78 14.05
C SER A 98 10.64 -8.39 12.81
N GLN A 99 11.20 -9.48 12.27
CA GLN A 99 10.78 -10.11 11.01
C GLN A 99 10.73 -9.11 9.84
N SER A 100 11.52 -8.04 9.93
CA SER A 100 11.58 -7.01 8.90
C SER A 100 12.52 -7.44 7.78
N GLN A 101 12.13 -7.16 6.55
CA GLN A 101 13.03 -7.32 5.40
C GLN A 101 13.69 -6.01 4.97
N SER A 102 13.53 -4.94 5.76
CA SER A 102 14.10 -3.64 5.45
C SER A 102 15.63 -3.68 5.40
N GLU A 103 16.18 -2.70 4.70
CA GLU A 103 17.61 -2.41 4.67
C GLU A 103 17.87 -1.07 5.36
N LEU A 104 18.96 -0.98 6.10
CA LEU A 104 19.38 0.23 6.81
C LEU A 104 20.39 0.98 5.95
N LEU A 105 20.06 2.23 5.65
CA LEU A 105 20.97 3.19 5.02
C LEU A 105 21.14 4.36 5.97
N VAL A 106 22.39 4.73 6.26
CA VAL A 106 22.72 5.90 7.07
C VAL A 106 23.45 6.90 6.19
N PHE A 107 22.97 8.14 6.20
CA PHE A 107 23.54 9.24 5.45
C PHE A 107 24.01 10.34 6.40
N ASP A 108 25.06 11.05 6.02
CA ASP A 108 25.50 12.25 6.72
C ASP A 108 24.61 13.46 6.36
N ALA A 109 24.88 14.59 7.01
CA ALA A 109 24.21 15.86 6.72
C ALA A 109 24.43 16.37 5.29
N ASN A 110 25.45 15.86 4.58
CA ASN A 110 25.77 16.16 3.19
C ASN A 110 25.21 15.12 2.20
N SER A 111 24.36 14.19 2.66
CA SER A 111 23.76 13.12 1.85
C SER A 111 24.77 12.11 1.31
N HIS A 112 25.98 12.06 1.86
CA HIS A 112 26.91 10.98 1.65
C HIS A 112 26.50 9.76 2.48
N MET A 113 26.52 8.59 1.85
CA MET A 113 26.23 7.34 2.52
C MET A 113 27.38 6.94 3.45
N LEU A 114 27.09 6.87 4.74
CA LEU A 114 27.99 6.44 5.81
C LEU A 114 27.93 4.93 6.03
N PHE A 115 26.74 4.34 5.87
CA PHE A 115 26.52 2.92 6.11
C PHE A 115 25.39 2.38 5.23
N ALA A 116 25.53 1.12 4.80
CA ALA A 116 24.49 0.33 4.20
C ALA A 116 24.56 -1.10 4.78
N SER A 117 23.43 -1.64 5.24
CA SER A 117 23.36 -3.03 5.73
C SER A 117 23.69 -4.03 4.62
N ASN A 118 23.21 -3.78 3.41
CA ASN A 118 23.54 -4.56 2.22
C ASN A 118 24.51 -3.77 1.32
N GLN A 119 25.74 -4.26 1.20
CA GLN A 119 26.79 -3.61 0.42
C GLN A 119 26.48 -3.55 -1.08
N HIS A 120 25.83 -4.58 -1.64
CA HIS A 120 25.45 -4.59 -3.06
C HIS A 120 24.41 -3.54 -3.37
N LEU A 121 23.43 -3.36 -2.48
CA LEU A 121 22.40 -2.34 -2.61
C LEU A 121 22.92 -0.94 -2.28
N GLY A 122 23.94 -0.81 -1.41
CA GLY A 122 24.57 0.47 -1.10
C GLY A 122 25.12 1.19 -2.33
N ASN A 123 25.78 0.46 -3.23
CA ASN A 123 26.29 1.03 -4.49
C ASN A 123 25.16 1.48 -5.43
N PHE A 124 24.07 0.71 -5.49
CA PHE A 124 22.88 1.08 -6.25
C PHE A 124 22.25 2.36 -5.69
N PHE A 125 22.03 2.43 -4.38
CA PHE A 125 21.39 3.57 -3.74
C PHE A 125 22.26 4.83 -3.72
N ARG A 126 23.59 4.70 -3.71
CA ARG A 126 24.51 5.84 -3.83
C ARG A 126 24.35 6.57 -5.15
N ASN A 127 24.04 5.85 -6.23
CA ASN A 127 23.91 6.41 -7.59
C ASN A 127 22.45 6.60 -8.02
N ALA A 128 21.48 6.20 -7.20
CA ALA A 128 20.06 6.28 -7.54
C ALA A 128 19.54 7.72 -7.43
N VAL A 129 19.13 8.30 -8.56
CA VAL A 129 18.52 9.63 -8.65
C VAL A 129 17.32 9.78 -7.70
N TYR A 130 16.51 8.73 -7.59
CA TYR A 130 15.38 8.68 -6.65
C TYR A 130 15.83 8.91 -5.19
N MET A 131 16.95 8.33 -4.77
CA MET A 131 17.43 8.47 -3.39
C MET A 131 17.88 9.91 -3.12
N THR A 132 18.52 10.56 -4.09
CA THR A 132 18.87 11.97 -4.01
C THR A 132 17.64 12.87 -3.83
N GLU A 133 16.55 12.60 -4.55
CA GLU A 133 15.30 13.36 -4.42
C GLU A 133 14.61 13.12 -3.07
N VAL A 134 14.61 11.89 -2.55
CA VAL A 134 14.09 11.58 -1.21
C VAL A 134 14.90 12.32 -0.14
N LEU A 135 16.23 12.32 -0.23
CA LEU A 135 17.11 12.99 0.72
C LEU A 135 16.96 14.52 0.68
N LYS A 136 16.83 15.11 -0.51
CA LYS A 136 16.54 16.55 -0.68
C LYS A 136 15.23 16.95 0.00
N LYS A 137 14.16 16.18 -0.24
CA LYS A 137 12.84 16.41 0.40
C LYS A 137 12.90 16.23 1.92
N ALA A 138 13.66 15.25 2.40
CA ALA A 138 13.85 15.03 3.84
C ALA A 138 14.56 16.21 4.51
N ARG A 139 15.62 16.76 3.90
CA ARG A 139 16.30 17.98 4.41
C ARG A 139 15.39 19.20 4.45
N GLN A 140 14.57 19.41 3.43
CA GLN A 140 13.63 20.54 3.41
C GLN A 140 12.62 20.49 4.57
N ARG A 141 12.29 19.28 5.06
CA ARG A 141 11.43 19.11 6.24
C ARG A 141 12.16 19.35 7.57
N SER A 142 13.50 19.39 7.61
CA SER A 142 14.27 19.59 8.84
C SER A 142 14.64 21.05 9.12
N SER A 143 14.19 22.01 8.30
CA SER A 143 14.34 23.44 8.58
C SER A 143 12.97 24.12 8.64
N PHE A 144 12.79 24.92 9.69
CA PHE A 144 11.64 25.77 10.06
C PHE A 144 10.62 25.14 11.02
N LEU A 145 10.94 25.27 12.31
CA LEU A 145 9.98 25.24 13.42
C LEU A 145 9.99 26.62 14.12
N ARG A 146 8.80 27.23 14.12
CA ARG A 146 8.24 28.25 15.01
C ARG A 146 8.83 29.67 15.02
N ILE A 147 8.11 30.60 14.39
CA ILE A 147 7.89 31.93 14.95
C ILE A 147 6.47 31.92 15.50
N SER A 148 6.34 31.83 16.81
CA SER A 148 5.13 32.24 17.53
C SER A 148 5.29 33.72 17.83
N MET A 149 4.32 34.53 17.38
CA MET A 149 4.06 35.82 18.00
C MET A 149 2.78 35.62 18.80
N ASP A 150 2.97 35.51 20.11
CA ASP A 150 1.90 35.70 21.06
C ASP A 150 1.55 37.18 21.02
N ASN A 151 0.28 37.49 20.80
CA ASN A 151 -0.26 38.77 21.19
C ASN A 151 -1.59 38.44 21.86
N GLU A 152 -1.51 38.16 23.16
CA GLU A 152 -2.60 38.46 24.07
C GLU A 152 -3.09 39.88 23.76
N GLU A 153 -4.30 40.01 23.22
CA GLU A 153 -5.27 41.06 23.57
C GLU A 153 -6.48 40.99 22.64
N GLY A 154 -7.67 40.93 23.24
CA GLY A 154 -8.86 41.53 22.64
C GLY A 154 -10.01 40.60 22.28
N HIS A 155 -10.88 40.39 23.26
CA HIS A 155 -12.34 40.19 23.15
C HIS A 155 -12.97 40.64 21.82
N TYR A 156 -13.80 39.79 21.21
CA TYR A 156 -15.28 39.86 21.13
C TYR A 156 -15.83 38.56 20.55
#